data_AF-A0A7S1IF27-F1
#
_entry.id   AF-A0A7S1IF27-F1
#
_cell.length_a   1.000
_cell.length_b   1.000
_cell.length_c   1.000
_cell.angle_alpha   90.00
_cell.angle_beta   90.00
_cell.angle_gamma   90.00
#
_symmetry.space_group_name_H-M   'P 1'
#
loop_
_entity.id
_entity.type
_entity.pdbx_description
1 polymer ?
#
loop_
_entity_poly.entity_id
_entity_poly.type
_entity_poly.pdbx_seq_one_letter_code
_entity_poly.pdbx_strand_id
1 'polypeptide(L)'
;RSQYVRYVLTWLPPAIGFTRMPRYVAEADYVVLALPPAGGLQAGQLRRVWQQVHLAAALGCAGVLVVPVTPLDSALRAQVNSILQDAGFGQEQVWWSDLVQWKQLSTLQQLQVIPVDARPPARVAITRLYQASSVAITVHGRLWGGSVRMGDLLMAAPSPNGTTITGKVVYTEGCQARTGDLAAIEVGCSGTAQLLRKGMVLGLLKDAPPIAARCIIAHIRVPPMPPEGSVAPTPSALWVGQCLLLCAHASRVSTRVAAITRTDADASVRYPDRLEPGESATVILIFARKTPMEVATEYPRLGRFVLMEGARGGTGPRTAAVGLVRTVYYVFPHWRPQLMPMYPPRYQQLAMAVQLCLHHALPSDAICNILRYTCAYEFEGLPPWEWGWHPCLGYTAWARRRQLHGPRAPHAAEAAA
;
A
#
# COMPACT_ATOMS: atom_id res chain seq x y z
N ARG A 1 8.14 1.88 -33.59
CA ARG A 1 8.03 3.06 -34.48
C ARG A 1 6.60 3.61 -34.60
N SER A 2 5.78 3.51 -33.54
CA SER A 2 4.85 4.57 -33.18
C SER A 2 5.05 4.79 -31.69
N GLN A 3 5.26 6.05 -31.32
CA GLN A 3 5.46 6.48 -29.95
C GLN A 3 4.18 6.19 -29.14
N TYR A 4 4.33 5.91 -27.84
CA TYR A 4 3.26 5.94 -26.82
C TYR A 4 2.36 4.73 -26.61
N VAL A 5 2.82 3.50 -26.79
CA VAL A 5 2.09 2.33 -26.26
C VAL A 5 2.92 1.66 -25.17
N ARG A 6 2.96 2.27 -23.98
CA ARG A 6 3.69 1.80 -22.79
C ARG A 6 2.75 1.05 -21.85
N TYR A 7 2.21 -0.09 -22.27
CA TYR A 7 1.46 -0.94 -21.35
C TYR A 7 2.42 -1.81 -20.56
N VAL A 8 2.33 -1.72 -19.24
CA VAL A 8 2.89 -2.77 -18.39
C VAL A 8 1.83 -3.86 -18.25
N LEU A 9 2.05 -4.98 -18.94
CA LEU A 9 1.24 -6.19 -18.83
C LEU A 9 1.83 -7.11 -17.77
N THR A 10 1.00 -7.55 -16.82
CA THR A 10 1.36 -8.62 -15.90
C THR A 10 0.53 -9.86 -16.21
N TRP A 11 1.23 -10.99 -16.40
CA TRP A 11 0.60 -12.29 -16.53
C TRP A 11 0.30 -12.88 -15.16
N LEU A 12 -0.91 -13.41 -15.01
CA LEU A 12 -1.38 -14.04 -13.78
C LEU A 12 -1.61 -15.53 -13.99
N PRO A 13 -0.54 -16.34 -13.97
CA PRO A 13 -0.71 -17.78 -14.00
C PRO A 13 -1.45 -18.26 -12.76
N PRO A 14 -2.25 -19.32 -12.88
CA PRO A 14 -2.92 -19.95 -11.75
C PRO A 14 -1.95 -20.52 -10.70
N ALA A 15 -0.66 -20.67 -11.03
CA ALA A 15 0.39 -21.21 -10.18
C ALA A 15 1.22 -20.17 -9.39
N ILE A 16 1.15 -18.87 -9.70
CA ILE A 16 1.83 -17.87 -8.86
C ILE A 16 1.09 -17.78 -7.54
N GLY A 17 1.79 -18.08 -6.44
CA GLY A 17 1.25 -17.90 -5.10
C GLY A 17 0.73 -16.47 -4.90
N PHE A 18 -0.51 -16.36 -4.44
CA PHE A 18 -1.25 -15.10 -4.26
C PHE A 18 -0.44 -14.04 -3.49
N THR A 19 0.47 -14.47 -2.61
CA THR A 19 1.37 -13.58 -1.86
C THR A 19 2.28 -12.72 -2.73
N ARG A 20 2.70 -13.18 -3.92
CA ARG A 20 3.65 -12.46 -4.77
C ARG A 20 2.98 -11.52 -5.76
N MET A 21 1.73 -11.78 -6.10
CA MET A 21 0.97 -11.13 -7.16
C MET A 21 0.76 -9.61 -6.98
N PRO A 22 0.40 -9.08 -5.78
CA PRO A 22 0.13 -7.65 -5.63
C PRO A 22 1.25 -6.73 -6.13
N ARG A 23 2.50 -7.18 -6.03
CA ARG A 23 3.67 -6.41 -6.45
C ARG A 23 3.68 -6.15 -7.95
N TYR A 24 3.42 -7.18 -8.74
CA TYR A 24 3.48 -7.09 -10.20
C TYR A 24 2.27 -6.34 -10.74
N VAL A 25 1.09 -6.63 -10.17
CA VAL A 25 -0.15 -5.93 -10.49
C VAL A 25 -0.04 -4.43 -10.19
N ALA A 26 0.64 -4.04 -9.10
CA ALA A 26 0.81 -2.63 -8.76
C ALA A 26 1.64 -1.84 -9.79
N GLU A 27 2.53 -2.49 -10.55
CA GLU A 27 3.26 -1.87 -11.66
C GLU A 27 2.50 -1.90 -12.99
N ALA A 28 1.41 -2.67 -13.08
CA ALA A 28 0.71 -2.94 -14.31
C ALA A 28 -0.38 -1.90 -14.62
N ASP A 29 -0.47 -1.57 -15.91
CA ASP A 29 -1.60 -0.80 -16.47
C ASP A 29 -2.78 -1.72 -16.75
N TYR A 30 -2.47 -2.84 -17.38
CA TYR A 30 -3.41 -3.88 -17.76
C TYR A 30 -2.92 -5.23 -17.24
N VAL A 31 -3.87 -6.09 -16.91
CA VAL A 31 -3.59 -7.42 -16.39
C VAL A 31 -4.05 -8.46 -17.39
N VAL A 32 -3.19 -9.45 -17.66
CA VAL A 32 -3.55 -10.59 -18.52
C VAL A 32 -3.99 -11.74 -17.65
N LEU A 33 -5.29 -12.03 -17.67
CA LEU A 33 -5.93 -13.13 -16.99
C LEU A 33 -5.98 -14.35 -17.92
N ALA A 34 -5.15 -15.35 -17.65
CA ALA A 34 -5.19 -16.61 -18.39
C ALA A 34 -6.18 -17.59 -17.76
N LEU A 35 -7.14 -18.06 -18.54
CA LEU A 35 -8.09 -19.07 -18.10
C LEU A 35 -7.61 -20.47 -18.50
N PRO A 36 -7.64 -21.47 -17.60
CA PRO A 36 -7.27 -22.84 -17.91
C PRO A 36 -8.11 -23.44 -19.06
N PRO A 37 -7.58 -24.46 -19.75
CA PRO A 37 -8.27 -25.14 -20.86
C PRO A 37 -9.56 -25.86 -20.41
N ALA A 38 -10.45 -26.08 -21.37
CA ALA A 38 -11.86 -26.52 -21.28
C ALA A 38 -12.15 -27.66 -20.29
N GLY A 39 -13.36 -27.61 -19.71
CA GLY A 39 -13.86 -28.50 -18.65
C GLY A 39 -14.67 -27.77 -17.56
N GLY A 40 -14.87 -26.46 -17.70
CA GLY A 40 -15.42 -25.59 -16.66
C GLY A 40 -14.37 -25.24 -15.62
N LEU A 41 -14.43 -24.02 -15.09
CA LEU A 41 -13.60 -23.68 -13.94
C LEU A 41 -14.18 -24.38 -12.71
N GLN A 42 -13.38 -25.21 -12.06
CA GLN A 42 -13.75 -25.71 -10.73
C GLN A 42 -13.95 -24.53 -9.78
N ALA A 43 -14.72 -24.75 -8.71
CA ALA A 43 -14.95 -23.73 -7.70
C ALA A 43 -13.62 -23.08 -7.21
N GLY A 44 -12.59 -23.89 -6.94
CA GLY A 44 -11.29 -23.35 -6.53
C GLY A 44 -10.64 -22.38 -7.55
N GLN A 45 -10.91 -22.54 -8.84
CA GLN A 45 -10.30 -21.73 -9.91
C GLN A 45 -11.06 -20.43 -10.15
N LEU A 46 -12.40 -20.46 -10.20
CA LEU A 46 -13.25 -19.26 -10.25
C LEU A 46 -12.95 -18.34 -9.07
N ARG A 47 -12.76 -18.93 -7.89
CA ARG A 47 -12.37 -18.20 -6.67
C ARG A 47 -11.07 -17.42 -6.86
N ARG A 48 -10.07 -18.03 -7.50
CA ARG A 48 -8.79 -17.38 -7.80
C ARG A 48 -8.97 -16.27 -8.81
N VAL A 49 -9.70 -16.52 -9.90
CA VAL A 49 -10.01 -15.50 -10.92
C VAL A 49 -10.66 -14.27 -10.26
N TRP A 50 -11.67 -14.49 -9.43
CA TRP A 50 -12.31 -13.43 -8.66
C TRP A 50 -11.30 -12.63 -7.82
N GLN A 51 -10.47 -13.30 -7.02
CA GLN A 51 -9.46 -12.62 -6.20
C GLN A 51 -8.45 -11.83 -7.05
N GLN A 52 -8.05 -12.38 -8.19
CA GLN A 52 -7.10 -11.76 -9.10
C GLN A 52 -7.65 -10.48 -9.72
N VAL A 53 -8.90 -10.52 -10.19
CA VAL A 53 -9.60 -9.39 -10.81
C VAL A 53 -9.84 -8.28 -9.79
N HIS A 54 -10.38 -8.60 -8.62
CA HIS A 54 -10.61 -7.59 -7.57
C HIS A 54 -9.29 -6.98 -7.06
N LEU A 55 -8.20 -7.76 -7.00
CA LEU A 55 -6.88 -7.24 -6.68
C LEU A 55 -6.37 -6.25 -7.75
N ALA A 56 -6.59 -6.55 -9.03
CA ALA A 56 -6.24 -5.65 -10.13
C ALA A 56 -7.02 -4.34 -10.07
N ALA A 57 -8.33 -4.40 -9.84
CA ALA A 57 -9.18 -3.22 -9.67
C ALA A 57 -8.71 -2.37 -8.47
N ALA A 58 -8.44 -3.01 -7.34
CA ALA A 58 -8.00 -2.33 -6.11
C ALA A 58 -6.66 -1.60 -6.26
N LEU A 59 -5.74 -2.16 -7.04
CA LEU A 59 -4.44 -1.55 -7.34
C LEU A 59 -4.51 -0.55 -8.53
N GLY A 60 -5.71 -0.35 -9.07
CA GLY A 60 -6.03 0.68 -10.05
C GLY A 60 -5.62 0.35 -11.48
N CYS A 61 -5.52 -0.92 -11.84
CA CYS A 61 -5.35 -1.31 -13.24
C CYS A 61 -6.53 -0.76 -14.07
N ALA A 62 -6.26 -0.29 -15.29
CA ALA A 62 -7.31 0.26 -16.15
C ALA A 62 -8.18 -0.82 -16.77
N GLY A 63 -7.62 -2.01 -17.01
CA GLY A 63 -8.38 -3.10 -17.60
C GLY A 63 -7.75 -4.47 -17.40
N VAL A 64 -8.53 -5.48 -17.76
CA VAL A 64 -8.14 -6.89 -17.74
C VAL A 64 -8.32 -7.47 -19.14
N LEU A 65 -7.27 -8.09 -19.65
CA LEU A 65 -7.26 -8.87 -20.88
C LEU A 65 -7.52 -10.33 -20.51
N VAL A 66 -8.64 -10.89 -20.98
CA VAL A 66 -8.97 -12.29 -20.69
C VAL A 66 -8.50 -13.17 -21.84
N VAL A 67 -7.54 -14.06 -21.56
CA VAL A 67 -6.93 -14.97 -22.53
C VAL A 67 -7.38 -16.40 -22.24
N PRO A 68 -8.33 -16.94 -23.00
CA PRO A 68 -8.73 -18.32 -22.83
C PRO A 68 -7.77 -19.24 -23.59
N VAL A 69 -7.30 -20.30 -22.91
CA VAL A 69 -6.41 -21.31 -23.52
C VAL A 69 -7.18 -22.23 -24.46
N THR A 70 -8.51 -22.29 -24.36
CA THR A 70 -9.43 -23.05 -25.22
C THR A 70 -10.66 -22.19 -25.56
N PRO A 71 -11.45 -22.54 -26.59
CA PRO A 71 -12.74 -21.91 -26.81
C PRO A 71 -13.56 -21.91 -25.51
N LEU A 72 -14.03 -20.74 -25.09
CA LEU A 72 -14.90 -20.60 -23.93
C LEU A 72 -16.31 -21.00 -24.31
N ASP A 73 -16.98 -21.77 -23.46
CA ASP A 73 -18.43 -21.84 -23.56
C ASP A 73 -19.07 -20.49 -23.14
N SER A 74 -20.32 -20.28 -23.54
CA SER A 74 -21.07 -19.05 -23.26
C SER A 74 -21.35 -18.83 -21.77
N ALA A 75 -21.45 -19.90 -20.98
CA ALA A 75 -21.74 -19.83 -19.54
C ALA A 75 -20.51 -19.37 -18.73
N LEU A 76 -19.33 -19.91 -19.01
CA LEU A 76 -18.07 -19.50 -18.42
C LEU A 76 -17.72 -18.06 -18.78
N ARG A 77 -17.99 -17.66 -20.03
CA ARG A 77 -17.85 -16.26 -20.47
C ARG A 77 -18.77 -15.33 -19.66
N ALA A 78 -20.03 -15.71 -19.46
CA ALA A 78 -20.99 -14.95 -18.65
C ALA A 78 -20.54 -14.83 -17.18
N GLN A 79 -20.05 -15.92 -16.58
CA GLN A 79 -19.53 -15.91 -15.21
C GLN A 79 -18.34 -14.96 -15.05
N VAL A 80 -17.36 -15.02 -15.95
CA VAL A 80 -16.18 -14.13 -15.88
C VAL A 80 -16.56 -12.68 -16.16
N ASN A 81 -17.50 -12.41 -17.09
CA ASN A 81 -18.05 -11.07 -17.30
C ASN A 81 -18.70 -10.51 -16.02
N SER A 82 -19.48 -11.33 -15.31
CA SER A 82 -20.07 -10.95 -14.02
C SER A 82 -18.99 -10.55 -13.01
N ILE A 83 -17.94 -11.35 -12.87
CA ILE A 83 -16.81 -11.05 -11.97
C ILE A 83 -16.13 -9.72 -12.34
N LEU A 84 -15.95 -9.46 -13.63
CA LEU A 84 -15.30 -8.23 -14.09
C LEU A 84 -16.20 -7.00 -13.84
N GLN A 85 -17.50 -7.11 -14.10
CA GLN A 85 -18.48 -6.07 -13.80
C GLN A 85 -18.57 -5.78 -12.29
N ASP A 86 -18.59 -6.83 -11.47
CA ASP A 86 -18.61 -6.72 -10.00
C ASP A 86 -17.36 -6.00 -9.46
N ALA A 87 -16.22 -6.18 -10.12
CA ALA A 87 -14.98 -5.48 -9.79
C ALA A 87 -14.91 -4.04 -10.32
N GLY A 88 -15.93 -3.59 -11.07
CA GLY A 88 -16.01 -2.25 -11.65
C GLY A 88 -15.24 -2.07 -12.95
N PHE A 89 -14.81 -3.16 -13.60
CA PHE A 89 -14.31 -3.08 -14.97
C PHE A 89 -15.51 -2.94 -15.93
N GLY A 90 -15.55 -1.85 -16.70
CA GLY A 90 -16.61 -1.59 -17.68
C GLY A 90 -16.66 -2.59 -18.84
N GLN A 91 -17.51 -2.34 -19.84
CA GLN A 91 -17.63 -3.20 -21.04
C GLN A 91 -16.44 -3.11 -22.01
N GLU A 92 -15.46 -2.23 -21.76
CA GLU A 92 -14.19 -2.16 -22.51
C GLU A 92 -13.25 -3.34 -22.17
N GLN A 93 -13.81 -4.54 -22.14
CA GLN A 93 -13.08 -5.78 -21.92
C GLN A 93 -12.73 -6.38 -23.27
N VAL A 94 -11.44 -6.55 -23.49
CA VAL A 94 -10.95 -7.19 -24.71
C VAL A 94 -10.85 -8.69 -24.44
N TRP A 95 -11.86 -9.42 -24.89
CA TRP A 95 -11.89 -10.88 -24.88
C TRP A 95 -10.96 -11.41 -25.98
N TRP A 96 -9.92 -12.12 -25.58
CA TRP A 96 -8.92 -12.67 -26.52
C TRP A 96 -9.49 -13.73 -27.48
N SER A 97 -10.60 -14.39 -27.15
CA SER A 97 -11.24 -15.36 -28.06
C SER A 97 -11.90 -14.72 -29.29
N ASP A 98 -12.31 -13.45 -29.19
CA ASP A 98 -12.85 -12.71 -30.34
C ASP A 98 -11.72 -12.21 -31.26
N LEU A 99 -10.46 -12.52 -30.90
CA LEU A 99 -9.23 -12.08 -31.53
C LEU A 99 -8.55 -13.32 -32.14
N VAL A 100 -9.08 -13.76 -33.27
CA VAL A 100 -8.70 -14.99 -34.01
C VAL A 100 -7.20 -15.08 -34.38
N GLN A 101 -6.39 -14.04 -34.18
CA GLN A 101 -4.98 -14.07 -34.55
C GLN A 101 -4.08 -13.41 -33.50
N TRP A 102 -3.57 -14.21 -32.57
CA TRP A 102 -2.43 -13.89 -31.70
C TRP A 102 -1.20 -13.32 -32.44
N LYS A 103 -1.16 -13.42 -33.77
CA LYS A 103 -0.12 -12.86 -34.64
C LYS A 103 -0.24 -11.37 -34.91
N GLN A 104 -1.39 -10.74 -34.66
CA GLN A 104 -1.57 -9.32 -34.96
C GLN A 104 -1.42 -8.46 -33.70
N LEU A 105 -0.28 -7.78 -33.59
CA LEU A 105 0.00 -6.74 -32.57
C LEU A 105 -1.02 -5.57 -32.57
N SER A 106 -1.88 -5.49 -33.58
CA SER A 106 -2.93 -4.46 -33.74
C SER A 106 -3.93 -4.45 -32.58
N THR A 107 -4.19 -5.59 -31.94
CA THR A 107 -5.09 -5.68 -30.79
C THR A 107 -4.56 -4.90 -29.57
N LEU A 108 -3.26 -4.98 -29.30
CA LEU A 108 -2.66 -4.19 -28.23
C LEU A 108 -2.69 -2.68 -28.55
N GLN A 109 -2.80 -2.30 -29.82
CA GLN A 109 -2.95 -0.90 -30.22
C GLN A 109 -4.34 -0.34 -29.91
N GLN A 110 -5.35 -1.20 -29.70
CA GLN A 110 -6.72 -0.80 -29.35
C GLN A 110 -6.87 -0.46 -27.86
N LEU A 111 -5.94 -0.91 -27.02
CA LEU A 111 -5.94 -0.52 -25.62
C LEU A 111 -5.78 1.00 -25.51
N GLN A 112 -6.44 1.59 -24.53
CA GLN A 112 -6.29 3.01 -24.25
C GLN A 112 -4.99 3.28 -23.48
N VAL A 113 -4.20 4.25 -23.97
CA VAL A 113 -3.02 4.73 -23.27
C VAL A 113 -3.46 5.42 -21.99
N ILE A 114 -3.05 4.90 -20.84
CA ILE A 114 -3.37 5.52 -19.55
C ILE A 114 -2.59 6.84 -19.45
N PRO A 115 -3.27 7.99 -19.23
CA PRO A 115 -2.57 9.25 -19.03
C PRO A 115 -1.73 9.16 -17.76
N VAL A 116 -0.46 9.55 -17.88
CA VAL A 116 0.49 9.54 -16.76
C VAL A 116 0.68 10.98 -16.28
N ASP A 117 0.48 11.22 -14.98
CA ASP A 117 0.75 12.53 -14.40
C ASP A 117 2.24 12.68 -14.09
N ALA A 118 2.91 13.54 -14.84
CA ALA A 118 4.34 13.83 -14.66
C ALA A 118 4.60 14.99 -13.68
N ARG A 119 3.56 15.66 -13.17
CA ARG A 119 3.69 16.80 -12.24
C ARG A 119 4.32 16.41 -10.90
N PRO A 120 3.98 15.25 -10.29
CA PRO A 120 4.60 14.86 -9.03
C PRO A 120 6.10 14.59 -9.19
N PRO A 121 6.92 14.83 -8.15
CA PRO A 121 8.34 14.48 -8.12
C PRO A 121 8.65 13.02 -8.48
N ALA A 122 9.91 12.76 -8.84
CA ALA A 122 10.33 11.42 -9.25
C ALA A 122 10.16 10.37 -8.16
N ARG A 123 9.51 9.26 -8.49
CA ARG A 123 9.33 8.09 -7.59
C ARG A 123 9.50 6.77 -8.34
N VAL A 124 10.45 5.94 -7.92
CA VAL A 124 10.67 4.59 -8.47
C VAL A 124 10.59 3.57 -7.34
N ALA A 125 9.54 2.75 -7.33
CA ALA A 125 9.42 1.66 -6.36
C ALA A 125 10.30 0.48 -6.79
N ILE A 126 11.23 0.06 -5.93
CA ILE A 126 12.18 -1.02 -6.22
C ILE A 126 11.47 -2.37 -6.19
N THR A 127 11.28 -2.98 -7.37
CA THR A 127 10.72 -4.33 -7.49
C THR A 127 11.79 -5.41 -7.58
N ARG A 128 12.90 -5.12 -8.27
CA ARG A 128 14.04 -6.03 -8.41
C ARG A 128 15.37 -5.30 -8.27
N LEU A 129 16.38 -6.05 -7.84
CA LEU A 129 17.75 -5.61 -7.59
C LEU A 129 18.67 -6.67 -8.15
N TYR A 130 19.69 -6.27 -8.90
CA TYR A 130 20.74 -7.15 -9.40
C TYR A 130 22.10 -6.50 -9.11
N GLN A 131 23.05 -7.29 -8.64
CA GLN A 131 24.43 -6.81 -8.52
C GLN A 131 25.00 -6.68 -9.94
N ALA A 132 25.33 -5.46 -10.36
CA ALA A 132 25.90 -5.21 -11.69
C ALA A 132 27.43 -5.37 -11.67
N SER A 133 28.07 -4.88 -10.61
CA SER A 133 29.51 -5.00 -10.37
C SER A 133 29.80 -5.00 -8.86
N SER A 134 31.07 -5.11 -8.44
CA SER A 134 31.44 -5.01 -7.02
C SER A 134 31.04 -3.67 -6.37
N VAL A 135 30.84 -2.62 -7.17
CA VAL A 135 30.57 -1.24 -6.72
C VAL A 135 29.21 -0.68 -7.18
N ALA A 136 28.42 -1.48 -7.92
CA ALA A 136 27.16 -1.01 -8.49
C ALA A 136 26.03 -2.06 -8.42
N ILE A 137 24.82 -1.57 -8.18
CA ILE A 137 23.58 -2.36 -8.20
C ILE A 137 22.61 -1.77 -9.21
N THR A 138 22.02 -2.62 -10.05
CA THR A 138 20.92 -2.24 -10.94
C THR A 138 19.59 -2.46 -10.24
N VAL A 139 18.86 -1.37 -10.09
CA VAL A 139 17.52 -1.29 -9.54
C VAL A 139 16.51 -1.28 -10.68
N HIS A 140 15.49 -2.12 -10.59
CA HIS A 140 14.35 -2.09 -11.50
C HIS A 140 13.10 -1.61 -10.78
N GLY A 141 12.33 -0.77 -11.46
CA GLY A 141 11.01 -0.34 -11.00
C GLY A 141 10.34 0.58 -12.00
N ARG A 142 9.02 0.73 -11.86
CA ARG A 142 8.27 1.74 -12.61
C ARG A 142 8.45 3.14 -12.04
N LEU A 143 8.62 4.13 -12.90
CA LEU A 143 8.68 5.55 -12.55
C LEU A 143 7.25 6.13 -12.49
N TRP A 144 6.82 6.59 -11.31
CA TRP A 144 5.42 7.00 -11.03
C TRP A 144 5.18 8.51 -11.00
N GLY A 145 6.25 9.31 -10.92
CA GLY A 145 6.22 10.77 -11.10
C GLY A 145 7.51 11.24 -11.76
N GLY A 146 7.54 12.47 -12.27
CA GLY A 146 8.73 13.17 -12.72
C GLY A 146 9.58 12.44 -13.77
N SER A 147 10.88 12.73 -13.76
CA SER A 147 11.85 12.12 -14.66
C SER A 147 13.19 11.91 -13.94
N VAL A 148 13.96 10.91 -14.37
CA VAL A 148 15.28 10.62 -13.81
C VAL A 148 16.28 10.52 -14.95
N ARG A 149 17.39 11.23 -14.83
CA ARG A 149 18.46 11.35 -15.83
C ARG A 149 19.76 10.73 -15.33
N MET A 150 20.67 10.46 -16.25
CA MET A 150 22.04 10.11 -15.90
C MET A 150 22.68 11.21 -15.05
N GLY A 151 23.31 10.83 -13.93
CA GLY A 151 23.98 11.74 -13.00
C GLY A 151 23.10 12.31 -11.88
N ASP A 152 21.79 12.02 -11.87
CA ASP A 152 20.91 12.49 -10.81
C ASP A 152 21.24 11.83 -9.45
N LEU A 153 21.29 12.66 -8.40
CA LEU A 153 21.43 12.17 -7.03
C LEU A 153 20.08 11.67 -6.52
N LEU A 154 20.05 10.42 -6.08
CA LEU A 154 18.83 9.77 -5.61
C LEU A 154 18.87 9.56 -4.09
N MET A 155 17.69 9.38 -3.52
CA MET A 155 17.50 8.99 -2.13
C MET A 155 16.52 7.83 -2.07
N ALA A 156 16.85 6.81 -1.27
CA ALA A 156 15.98 5.66 -1.03
C ALA A 156 15.23 5.80 0.30
N ALA A 157 13.94 5.47 0.31
CA ALA A 157 13.13 5.35 1.50
C ALA A 157 12.52 3.94 1.63
N PRO A 158 12.50 3.31 2.82
CA PRO A 158 13.07 3.81 4.07
C PRO A 158 14.58 3.62 4.05
N SER A 159 15.36 4.67 4.28
CA SER A 159 16.78 4.49 4.56
C SER A 159 16.96 4.22 6.06
N PRO A 160 17.67 3.14 6.47
CA PRO A 160 17.95 2.89 7.87
C PRO A 160 18.75 4.02 8.53
N ASN A 161 19.56 4.78 7.77
CA ASN A 161 20.50 5.78 8.31
C ASN A 161 20.41 7.17 7.62
N GLY A 162 19.34 7.49 6.89
CA GLY A 162 19.27 8.73 6.11
C GLY A 162 20.28 8.80 4.95
N THR A 163 20.86 7.67 4.57
CA THR A 163 21.88 7.56 3.52
C THR A 163 21.32 8.00 2.17
N THR A 164 21.90 9.09 1.66
CA THR A 164 21.80 9.52 0.26
C THR A 164 22.52 8.50 -0.61
N ILE A 165 21.97 8.14 -1.76
CA ILE A 165 22.56 7.14 -2.65
C ILE A 165 22.73 7.74 -4.04
N THR A 166 23.98 7.90 -4.48
CA THR A 166 24.30 8.46 -5.79
C THR A 166 23.82 7.50 -6.90
N GLY A 167 22.75 7.87 -7.58
CA GLY A 167 22.21 7.11 -8.71
C GLY A 167 22.96 7.45 -10.00
N LYS A 168 23.17 6.46 -10.86
CA LYS A 168 23.54 6.66 -12.26
C LYS A 168 22.58 5.84 -13.11
N VAL A 169 21.57 6.46 -13.71
CA VAL A 169 20.68 5.75 -14.66
C VAL A 169 21.56 5.09 -15.73
N VAL A 170 21.45 3.78 -15.96
CA VAL A 170 22.34 3.05 -16.88
C VAL A 170 21.62 2.49 -18.10
N TYR A 171 20.29 2.37 -18.08
CA TYR A 171 19.55 1.99 -19.30
C TYR A 171 18.18 2.66 -19.43
N THR A 172 18.12 3.61 -20.36
CA THR A 172 16.93 3.95 -21.16
C THR A 172 17.42 4.44 -22.52
N GLU A 173 16.77 4.05 -23.62
CA GLU A 173 16.92 4.76 -24.89
C GLU A 173 16.70 6.26 -24.64
N GLY A 174 17.70 7.10 -24.90
CA GLY A 174 17.60 8.56 -24.74
C GLY A 174 18.08 9.18 -23.41
N CYS A 175 18.87 8.48 -22.58
CA CYS A 175 19.54 9.03 -21.38
C CYS A 175 18.61 9.59 -20.26
N GLN A 176 17.30 9.34 -20.33
CA GLN A 176 16.31 9.79 -19.34
C GLN A 176 15.13 8.80 -19.25
N ALA A 177 14.77 8.40 -18.04
CA ALA A 177 13.51 7.73 -17.74
C ALA A 177 12.41 8.77 -17.46
N ARG A 178 11.21 8.56 -18.00
CA ARG A 178 10.05 9.42 -17.80
C ARG A 178 8.93 8.68 -17.09
N THR A 179 7.98 9.42 -16.55
CA THR A 179 6.84 8.82 -15.87
C THR A 179 6.15 7.76 -16.73
N GLY A 180 5.82 6.63 -16.12
CA GLY A 180 5.26 5.45 -16.77
C GLY A 180 6.30 4.44 -17.24
N ASP A 181 7.58 4.83 -17.39
CA ASP A 181 8.65 3.91 -17.81
C ASP A 181 8.97 2.85 -16.76
N LEU A 182 9.23 1.63 -17.22
CA LEU A 182 9.96 0.62 -16.46
C LEU A 182 11.44 0.94 -16.58
N ALA A 183 12.01 1.54 -15.53
CA ALA A 183 13.39 2.00 -15.52
C ALA A 183 14.34 0.94 -14.94
N ALA A 184 15.53 0.84 -15.53
CA ALA A 184 16.69 0.16 -14.96
C ALA A 184 17.74 1.22 -14.57
N ILE A 185 17.86 1.47 -13.27
CA ILE A 185 18.73 2.51 -12.71
C ILE A 185 19.89 1.82 -12.03
N GLU A 186 21.11 2.00 -12.52
CA GLU A 186 22.28 1.58 -11.78
C GLU A 186 22.56 2.60 -10.68
N VAL A 187 22.98 2.12 -9.53
CA VAL A 187 23.24 2.97 -8.38
C VAL A 187 24.65 2.67 -7.94
N GLY A 188 25.53 3.65 -8.14
CA GLY A 188 26.92 3.58 -7.73
C GLY A 188 26.98 3.73 -6.22
N CYS A 189 27.51 2.72 -5.54
CA CYS A 189 27.45 2.67 -4.09
C CYS A 189 28.82 2.33 -3.50
N SER A 190 29.48 3.31 -2.89
CA SER A 190 30.59 3.08 -1.98
C SER A 190 30.06 2.45 -0.67
N GLY A 191 29.81 1.14 -0.68
CA GLY A 191 29.42 0.34 0.50
C GLY A 191 27.93 0.37 0.90
N THR A 192 27.12 1.29 0.36
CA THR A 192 25.70 1.44 0.73
C THR A 192 24.73 0.60 -0.11
N ALA A 193 25.24 -0.06 -1.17
CA ALA A 193 24.47 -0.88 -2.09
C ALA A 193 23.74 -2.01 -1.37
N GLN A 194 24.44 -2.61 -0.39
CA GLN A 194 23.92 -3.67 0.46
C GLN A 194 22.77 -3.21 1.37
N LEU A 195 22.38 -1.93 1.39
CA LEU A 195 21.22 -1.44 2.15
C LEU A 195 19.94 -1.38 1.30
N LEU A 196 20.06 -1.39 -0.03
CA LEU A 196 18.90 -1.36 -0.92
C LEU A 196 18.10 -2.66 -0.83
N ARG A 197 16.78 -2.53 -0.69
CA ARG A 197 15.85 -3.66 -0.58
C ARG A 197 14.65 -3.45 -1.48
N LYS A 198 14.04 -4.57 -1.87
CA LYS A 198 12.74 -4.56 -2.57
C LYS A 198 11.68 -3.91 -1.68
N GLY A 199 10.83 -3.08 -2.26
CA GLY A 199 9.83 -2.32 -1.52
C GLY A 199 10.31 -0.94 -1.02
N MET A 200 11.58 -0.61 -1.20
CA MET A 200 12.03 0.78 -1.06
C MET A 200 11.56 1.62 -2.25
N VAL A 201 11.49 2.93 -2.08
CA VAL A 201 11.18 3.89 -3.14
C VAL A 201 12.37 4.83 -3.31
N LEU A 202 12.84 4.98 -4.55
CA LEU A 202 13.84 5.99 -4.93
C LEU A 202 13.13 7.26 -5.37
N GLY A 203 13.75 8.41 -5.09
CA GLY A 203 13.39 9.67 -5.71
C GLY A 203 14.57 10.63 -5.73
N LEU A 204 14.40 11.79 -6.35
CA LEU A 204 15.45 12.80 -6.45
C LEU A 204 15.75 13.38 -5.07
N LEU A 205 17.03 13.52 -4.73
CA LEU A 205 17.44 14.09 -3.44
C LEU A 205 17.02 15.56 -3.30
N LYS A 206 17.17 16.33 -4.38
CA LYS A 206 16.94 17.79 -4.39
C LYS A 206 15.48 18.18 -4.62
N ASP A 207 14.66 17.25 -5.08
CA ASP A 207 13.27 17.49 -5.48
C ASP A 207 12.35 16.55 -4.72
N ALA A 208 11.97 16.98 -3.51
CA ALA A 208 11.08 16.30 -2.58
C ALA A 208 11.36 14.77 -2.49
N PRO A 209 12.42 14.34 -1.79
CA PRO A 209 12.78 12.93 -1.69
C PRO A 209 11.65 12.10 -1.05
N PRO A 210 11.58 10.79 -1.33
CA PRO A 210 10.57 9.93 -0.73
C PRO A 210 10.78 9.83 0.78
N ILE A 211 9.69 9.76 1.53
CA ILE A 211 9.73 9.72 3.00
C ILE A 211 9.04 8.46 3.50
N ALA A 212 9.58 7.87 4.56
CA ALA A 212 9.00 6.68 5.17
C ALA A 212 7.96 7.05 6.24
N ALA A 213 6.82 6.39 6.18
CA ALA A 213 5.74 6.49 7.13
C ALA A 213 5.83 5.39 8.19
N ARG A 214 5.34 5.69 9.40
CA ARG A 214 5.07 4.67 10.44
C ARG A 214 3.57 4.48 10.63
N CYS A 215 2.79 5.50 10.30
CA CYS A 215 1.35 5.49 10.39
C CYS A 215 0.74 6.20 9.17
N ILE A 216 -0.42 5.73 8.73
CA ILE A 216 -1.23 6.37 7.71
C ILE A 216 -2.69 6.44 8.18
N ILE A 217 -3.41 7.43 7.64
CA ILE A 217 -4.87 7.43 7.61
C ILE A 217 -5.27 7.03 6.20
N ALA A 218 -6.10 5.99 6.12
CA ALA A 218 -6.56 5.47 4.87
C ALA A 218 -8.08 5.35 4.85
N HIS A 219 -8.65 5.54 3.68
CA HIS A 219 -10.00 5.11 3.39
C HIS A 219 -9.93 3.68 2.86
N ILE A 220 -10.65 2.77 3.50
CA ILE A 220 -10.66 1.36 3.14
C ILE A 220 -12.07 0.87 2.86
N ARG A 221 -12.15 -0.22 2.09
CA ARG A 221 -13.38 -0.98 1.86
C ARG A 221 -13.10 -2.45 2.09
N VAL A 222 -13.95 -3.09 2.88
CA VAL A 222 -13.98 -4.55 3.00
C VAL A 222 -14.73 -5.10 1.79
N PRO A 223 -14.20 -6.13 1.08
CA PRO A 223 -14.91 -6.71 -0.06
C PRO A 223 -16.31 -7.17 0.37
N PRO A 224 -17.35 -6.98 -0.48
CA PRO A 224 -18.69 -7.41 -0.17
C PRO A 224 -18.79 -8.94 -0.11
N MET A 225 -19.80 -9.43 0.58
CA MET A 225 -20.17 -10.83 0.49
C MET A 225 -20.45 -11.19 -0.97
N PRO A 226 -19.91 -12.32 -1.46
CA PRO A 226 -20.25 -12.75 -2.80
C PRO A 226 -21.71 -13.25 -2.83
N PRO A 227 -22.39 -13.18 -4.00
CA PRO A 227 -23.77 -13.61 -4.14
C PRO A 227 -23.95 -15.09 -3.76
N GLU A 228 -25.17 -15.47 -3.35
CA GLU A 228 -25.46 -16.84 -2.94
C GLU A 228 -25.20 -17.84 -4.09
N GLY A 229 -24.54 -18.96 -3.79
CA GLY A 229 -24.06 -19.90 -4.81
C GLY A 229 -22.77 -19.46 -5.53
N SER A 230 -22.24 -18.27 -5.23
CA SER A 230 -20.95 -17.83 -5.75
C SER A 230 -19.79 -18.61 -5.13
N VAL A 231 -18.77 -18.72 -5.95
CA VAL A 231 -17.55 -19.45 -5.67
C VAL A 231 -16.49 -18.57 -4.95
N ALA A 232 -16.75 -17.27 -4.87
CA ALA A 232 -15.84 -16.31 -4.28
C ALA A 232 -15.60 -16.57 -2.78
N PRO A 233 -14.41 -16.22 -2.26
CA PRO A 233 -14.12 -16.35 -0.83
C PRO A 233 -15.11 -15.52 -0.03
N THR A 234 -15.67 -16.08 1.04
CA THR A 234 -16.29 -15.26 2.08
C THR A 234 -15.22 -14.31 2.64
N PRO A 235 -15.40 -12.98 2.51
CA PRO A 235 -14.51 -12.00 3.10
C PRO A 235 -14.60 -12.06 4.62
N SER A 236 -13.47 -11.83 5.29
CA SER A 236 -13.42 -11.68 6.74
C SER A 236 -13.76 -10.24 7.10
N ALA A 237 -14.47 -10.07 8.22
CA ALA A 237 -14.60 -8.76 8.83
C ALA A 237 -13.24 -8.21 9.27
N LEU A 238 -13.17 -6.88 9.40
CA LEU A 238 -11.98 -6.17 9.85
C LEU A 238 -12.23 -5.58 11.24
N TRP A 239 -11.32 -5.72 12.19
CA TRP A 239 -11.51 -5.15 13.54
C TRP A 239 -10.28 -4.44 14.09
N VAL A 240 -10.50 -3.58 15.09
CA VAL A 240 -9.42 -2.85 15.78
C VAL A 240 -8.46 -3.84 16.45
N GLY A 241 -7.16 -3.62 16.28
CA GLY A 241 -6.09 -4.47 16.79
C GLY A 241 -5.68 -5.61 15.85
N GLN A 242 -6.45 -5.90 14.80
CA GLN A 242 -6.12 -6.94 13.83
C GLN A 242 -4.79 -6.64 13.12
N CYS A 243 -3.92 -7.65 13.07
CA CYS A 243 -2.67 -7.60 12.31
C CYS A 243 -2.85 -8.23 10.93
N LEU A 244 -2.42 -7.51 9.90
CA LEU A 244 -2.58 -7.86 8.50
C LEU A 244 -1.29 -7.60 7.74
N LEU A 245 -1.17 -8.19 6.55
CA LEU A 245 -0.08 -7.87 5.62
C LEU A 245 -0.55 -6.80 4.65
N LEU A 246 -0.01 -5.58 4.78
CA LEU A 246 -0.23 -4.53 3.79
C LEU A 246 0.70 -4.75 2.60
N CYS A 247 0.12 -4.76 1.40
CA CYS A 247 0.83 -4.75 0.13
C CYS A 247 0.52 -3.45 -0.62
N ALA A 248 1.54 -2.62 -0.84
CA ALA A 248 1.46 -1.38 -1.61
C ALA A 248 2.66 -1.34 -2.53
N HIS A 249 2.48 -0.96 -3.80
CA HIS A 249 3.55 -0.96 -4.82
C HIS A 249 4.42 -2.24 -4.72
N ALA A 250 5.73 -2.10 -4.51
CA ALA A 250 6.64 -3.22 -4.29
C ALA A 250 6.76 -3.67 -2.81
N SER A 251 6.27 -2.87 -1.88
CA SER A 251 6.42 -3.04 -0.43
C SER A 251 5.41 -4.02 0.16
N ARG A 252 5.86 -4.70 1.22
CA ARG A 252 5.04 -5.59 2.06
C ARG A 252 5.42 -5.39 3.50
N VAL A 253 4.46 -5.00 4.33
CA VAL A 253 4.70 -4.70 5.73
C VAL A 253 3.55 -5.19 6.61
N SER A 254 3.90 -5.83 7.73
CA SER A 254 2.92 -6.15 8.77
C SER A 254 2.34 -4.86 9.30
N THR A 255 1.02 -4.79 9.37
CA THR A 255 0.25 -3.58 9.65
C THR A 255 -0.85 -3.92 10.63
N ARG A 256 -1.06 -3.06 11.61
CA ARG A 256 -2.15 -3.18 12.58
C ARG A 256 -3.20 -2.11 12.34
N VAL A 257 -4.46 -2.51 12.43
CA VAL A 257 -5.60 -1.58 12.49
C VAL A 257 -5.61 -0.94 13.88
N ALA A 258 -5.23 0.33 13.99
CA ALA A 258 -5.14 1.01 15.28
C ALA A 258 -6.48 1.58 15.74
N ALA A 259 -7.26 2.11 14.79
CA ALA A 259 -8.58 2.66 15.02
C ALA A 259 -9.39 2.66 13.72
N ILE A 260 -10.72 2.58 13.87
CA ILE A 260 -11.69 2.87 12.81
C ILE A 260 -12.44 4.13 13.26
N THR A 261 -12.49 5.14 12.40
CA THR A 261 -12.87 6.53 12.79
C THR A 261 -14.18 7.03 12.20
N ARG A 262 -14.68 6.38 11.14
CA ARG A 262 -15.97 6.72 10.53
C ARG A 262 -16.31 5.66 9.50
N THR A 263 -17.55 5.18 9.49
CA THR A 263 -18.10 4.39 8.39
C THR A 263 -18.83 5.30 7.41
N ASP A 264 -18.89 4.91 6.15
CA ASP A 264 -19.70 5.66 5.17
C ASP A 264 -21.19 5.31 5.27
N ALA A 265 -21.52 4.13 5.80
CA ALA A 265 -22.89 3.65 5.93
C ALA A 265 -23.66 4.29 7.08
N ASP A 266 -22.98 4.64 8.18
CA ASP A 266 -23.62 5.24 9.35
C ASP A 266 -22.71 6.28 10.01
N ALA A 267 -22.93 7.54 9.64
CA ALA A 267 -22.19 8.67 10.19
C ALA A 267 -22.45 8.92 11.69
N SER A 268 -23.43 8.23 12.29
CA SER A 268 -23.72 8.35 13.72
C SER A 268 -22.70 7.60 14.59
N VAL A 269 -22.13 6.49 14.10
CA VAL A 269 -21.13 5.68 14.82
C VAL A 269 -19.73 6.17 14.50
N ARG A 270 -19.18 7.00 15.40
CA ARG A 270 -17.86 7.63 15.20
C ARG A 270 -16.66 6.69 15.40
N TYR A 271 -16.78 5.58 16.11
CA TYR A 271 -15.64 4.67 16.33
C TYR A 271 -16.11 3.22 16.46
N PRO A 272 -16.46 2.53 15.37
CA PRO A 272 -16.84 1.13 15.44
C PRO A 272 -15.61 0.25 15.75
N ASP A 273 -15.80 -0.82 16.51
CA ASP A 273 -14.72 -1.78 16.79
C ASP A 273 -14.44 -2.72 15.63
N ARG A 274 -15.39 -2.84 14.69
CA ARG A 274 -15.38 -3.80 13.58
C ARG A 274 -16.10 -3.25 12.35
N LEU A 275 -15.65 -3.68 11.17
CA LEU A 275 -16.28 -3.47 9.88
C LEU A 275 -16.69 -4.81 9.29
N GLU A 276 -17.92 -4.91 8.84
CA GLU A 276 -18.44 -6.08 8.16
C GLU A 276 -18.14 -6.04 6.65
N PRO A 277 -18.21 -7.20 5.97
CA PRO A 277 -18.12 -7.28 4.52
C PRO A 277 -19.00 -6.27 3.77
N GLY A 278 -18.39 -5.53 2.84
CA GLY A 278 -19.06 -4.52 2.03
C GLY A 278 -19.00 -3.11 2.60
N GLU A 279 -18.67 -2.96 3.89
CA GLU A 279 -18.55 -1.65 4.52
C GLU A 279 -17.25 -0.93 4.13
N SER A 280 -17.32 0.40 4.13
CA SER A 280 -16.17 1.28 3.94
C SER A 280 -16.04 2.26 5.10
N ALA A 281 -14.79 2.59 5.42
CA ALA A 281 -14.47 3.41 6.57
C ALA A 281 -13.12 4.12 6.43
N THR A 282 -12.93 5.15 7.26
CA THR A 282 -11.61 5.73 7.48
C THR A 282 -10.93 5.04 8.66
N VAL A 283 -9.73 4.51 8.43
CA VAL A 283 -8.93 3.77 9.43
C VAL A 283 -7.56 4.37 9.63
N ILE A 284 -7.04 4.16 10.83
CA ILE A 284 -5.65 4.47 11.18
C ILE A 284 -4.88 3.16 11.16
N LEU A 285 -3.83 3.12 10.34
CA LEU A 285 -2.97 1.95 10.20
C LEU A 285 -1.58 2.26 10.74
N ILE A 286 -1.02 1.33 11.52
CA ILE A 286 0.35 1.42 12.05
C ILE A 286 1.18 0.28 11.48
N PHE A 287 2.35 0.62 10.93
CA PHE A 287 3.24 -0.34 10.31
C PHE A 287 4.26 -0.88 11.32
N ALA A 288 4.53 -2.20 11.25
CA ALA A 288 5.57 -2.85 12.05
C ALA A 288 6.98 -2.39 11.67
N ARG A 289 7.19 -1.86 10.46
CA ARG A 289 8.44 -1.21 10.01
C ARG A 289 8.12 0.08 9.24
N LYS A 290 9.02 1.06 9.29
CA LYS A 290 8.90 2.27 8.46
C LYS A 290 8.77 1.85 6.99
N THR A 291 7.80 2.41 6.28
CA THR A 291 7.44 2.00 4.92
C THR A 291 7.15 3.25 4.07
N PRO A 292 7.68 3.37 2.84
CA PRO A 292 7.38 4.49 1.96
C PRO A 292 5.90 4.42 1.58
N MET A 293 5.15 5.47 1.86
CA MET A 293 3.73 5.60 1.50
C MET A 293 3.48 7.04 1.07
N GLU A 294 2.62 7.22 0.07
CA GLU A 294 2.26 8.52 -0.47
C GLU A 294 0.75 8.69 -0.47
N VAL A 295 0.27 9.93 -0.51
CA VAL A 295 -1.16 10.24 -0.56
C VAL A 295 -1.72 9.87 -1.93
N ALA A 296 -2.87 9.20 -1.98
CA ALA A 296 -3.45 8.69 -3.23
C ALA A 296 -3.90 9.80 -4.20
N THR A 297 -4.20 11.01 -3.71
CA THR A 297 -4.54 12.14 -4.58
C THR A 297 -3.33 12.73 -5.29
N GLU A 298 -2.13 12.58 -4.73
CA GLU A 298 -0.86 13.04 -5.31
C GLU A 298 -0.19 11.95 -6.14
N TYR A 299 -0.13 10.73 -5.59
CA TYR A 299 0.42 9.55 -6.26
C TYR A 299 -0.59 8.40 -6.22
N PRO A 300 -1.57 8.34 -7.15
CA PRO A 300 -2.64 7.34 -7.15
C PRO A 300 -2.17 5.89 -7.08
N ARG A 301 -1.01 5.60 -7.65
CA ARG A 301 -0.44 4.24 -7.71
C ARG A 301 0.37 3.86 -6.47
N LEU A 302 0.96 4.84 -5.78
CA LEU A 302 1.72 4.61 -4.54
C LEU A 302 0.84 4.69 -3.29
N GLY A 303 -0.28 5.42 -3.37
CA GLY A 303 -1.28 5.52 -2.30
C GLY A 303 -2.36 4.43 -2.31
N ARG A 304 -2.34 3.51 -3.28
CA ARG A 304 -3.21 2.32 -3.31
C ARG A 304 -2.54 1.15 -2.62
N PHE A 305 -3.30 0.43 -1.81
CA PHE A 305 -2.81 -0.76 -1.11
C PHE A 305 -3.92 -1.79 -0.89
N VAL A 306 -3.48 -3.01 -0.58
CA VAL A 306 -4.36 -4.11 -0.19
C VAL A 306 -3.89 -4.67 1.13
N LEU A 307 -4.84 -4.87 2.05
CA LEU A 307 -4.64 -5.58 3.30
C LEU A 307 -4.97 -7.05 3.06
N MET A 308 -4.00 -7.92 3.34
CA MET A 308 -4.18 -9.36 3.23
C MET A 308 -4.19 -10.01 4.61
N GLU A 309 -5.14 -10.91 4.81
CA GLU A 309 -5.14 -11.83 5.93
C GLU A 309 -4.24 -13.03 5.61
N GLY A 310 -3.51 -13.49 6.63
CA GLY A 310 -2.70 -14.71 6.53
C GLY A 310 -3.56 -15.94 6.28
N ALA A 311 -2.92 -17.03 5.86
CA ALA A 311 -3.58 -18.31 5.66
C ALA A 311 -4.07 -18.86 7.01
N ARG A 312 -5.39 -18.96 7.19
CA ARG A 312 -6.01 -19.72 8.30
C ARG A 312 -6.63 -21.00 7.74
N GLY A 313 -6.37 -22.13 8.40
CA GLY A 313 -7.02 -23.42 8.10
C GLY A 313 -6.77 -23.97 6.69
N GLY A 314 -5.54 -23.89 6.18
CA GLY A 314 -5.19 -24.43 4.84
C GLY A 314 -5.70 -23.61 3.65
N THR A 315 -6.50 -22.57 3.90
CA THR A 315 -6.90 -21.63 2.84
C THR A 315 -5.82 -20.57 2.65
N GLY A 316 -5.36 -20.37 1.41
CA GLY A 316 -4.31 -19.40 1.10
C GLY A 316 -4.64 -17.97 1.53
N PRO A 317 -3.68 -17.04 1.41
CA PRO A 317 -3.89 -15.65 1.82
C PRO A 317 -5.06 -15.03 1.07
N ARG A 318 -5.80 -14.17 1.76
CA ARG A 318 -7.02 -13.53 1.24
C ARG A 318 -6.93 -12.03 1.38
N THR A 319 -7.56 -11.30 0.47
CA THR A 319 -7.77 -9.86 0.63
C THR A 319 -8.78 -9.62 1.74
N ALA A 320 -8.36 -8.94 2.80
CA ALA A 320 -9.23 -8.50 3.90
C ALA A 320 -9.87 -7.14 3.59
N ALA A 321 -9.10 -6.21 3.04
CA ALA A 321 -9.59 -4.90 2.65
C ALA A 321 -8.71 -4.30 1.54
N VAL A 322 -9.28 -3.33 0.83
CA VAL A 322 -8.57 -2.52 -0.17
C VAL A 322 -8.61 -1.06 0.28
N GLY A 323 -7.56 -0.29 -0.02
CA GLY A 323 -7.43 1.03 0.59
C GLY A 323 -6.73 2.09 -0.26
N LEU A 324 -7.10 3.33 0.03
CA LEU A 324 -6.53 4.57 -0.48
C LEU A 324 -5.96 5.37 0.68
N VAL A 325 -4.69 5.71 0.61
CA VAL A 325 -4.03 6.59 1.58
C VAL A 325 -4.58 8.01 1.43
N ARG A 326 -5.09 8.57 2.53
CA ARG A 326 -5.55 9.98 2.60
C ARG A 326 -4.51 10.88 3.25
N THR A 327 -3.82 10.38 4.27
CA THR A 327 -2.84 11.17 5.01
C THR A 327 -1.71 10.27 5.45
N VAL A 328 -0.48 10.78 5.36
CA VAL A 328 0.72 10.06 5.76
C VAL A 328 1.33 10.75 6.97
N TYR A 329 1.59 9.98 8.03
CA TYR A 329 2.34 10.44 9.18
C TYR A 329 3.78 9.96 9.03
N TYR A 330 4.58 10.87 8.51
CA TYR A 330 6.00 10.66 8.32
C TYR A 330 6.70 10.65 9.68
N VAL A 331 7.62 9.70 9.86
CA VAL A 331 8.60 9.82 10.93
C VAL A 331 9.66 10.77 10.40
N PHE A 332 9.50 12.07 10.64
CA PHE A 332 10.52 13.05 10.29
C PHE A 332 11.86 12.58 10.86
N PRO A 333 12.91 12.46 10.03
CA PRO A 333 14.23 12.28 10.58
C PRO A 333 14.83 13.60 11.10
N HIS A 334 14.26 14.78 10.78
CA HIS A 334 14.92 16.08 11.00
C HIS A 334 13.99 17.27 11.31
N TRP A 335 13.07 17.16 12.28
CA TRP A 335 12.39 18.37 12.79
C TRP A 335 13.44 19.23 13.53
N ARG A 336 13.96 20.26 12.85
CA ARG A 336 14.99 21.25 13.26
C ARG A 336 16.23 20.66 13.97
N PRO A 337 17.41 20.61 13.31
CA PRO A 337 18.69 20.21 13.92
C PRO A 337 19.07 20.99 15.19
N GLN A 338 18.50 22.18 15.39
CA GLN A 338 18.79 23.05 16.52
C GLN A 338 18.01 22.68 17.81
N LEU A 339 17.00 21.81 17.74
CA LEU A 339 16.18 21.42 18.91
C LEU A 339 16.13 19.90 19.18
N MET A 340 16.70 19.07 18.29
CA MET A 340 16.54 17.60 18.37
C MET A 340 17.75 16.72 18.73
N PRO A 341 18.99 17.18 18.95
CA PRO A 341 20.03 16.27 19.47
C PRO A 341 19.71 15.68 20.87
N MET A 342 18.66 16.16 21.54
CA MET A 342 18.39 15.84 22.96
C MET A 342 17.26 14.85 23.23
N TYR A 343 16.45 14.46 22.24
CA TYR A 343 15.29 13.59 22.50
C TYR A 343 15.48 12.17 21.96
N PRO A 344 15.54 11.14 22.83
CA PRO A 344 15.62 9.75 22.39
C PRO A 344 14.41 9.32 21.53
N PRO A 345 14.55 8.28 20.67
CA PRO A 345 13.52 7.82 19.70
C PRO A 345 12.11 7.68 20.29
N ARG A 346 12.01 7.25 21.55
CA ARG A 346 10.76 7.17 22.33
C ARG A 346 9.91 8.45 22.35
N TYR A 347 10.53 9.63 22.35
CA TYR A 347 9.80 10.92 22.35
C TYR A 347 9.29 11.33 20.97
N GLN A 348 9.92 10.86 19.88
CA GLN A 348 9.41 11.10 18.52
C GLN A 348 8.12 10.32 18.27
N GLN A 349 8.03 9.10 18.79
CA GLN A 349 6.81 8.29 18.71
C GLN A 349 5.67 8.86 19.57
N LEU A 350 6.00 9.38 20.75
CA LEU A 350 5.05 10.10 21.61
C LEU A 350 4.54 11.37 20.93
N ALA A 351 5.41 12.15 20.29
CA ALA A 351 5.01 13.35 19.56
C ALA A 351 4.08 13.03 18.39
N MET A 352 4.34 11.95 17.65
CA MET A 352 3.44 11.47 16.58
C MET A 352 2.09 11.03 17.15
N ALA A 353 2.08 10.27 18.26
CA ALA A 353 0.85 9.87 18.92
C ALA A 353 0.05 11.09 19.40
N VAL A 354 0.70 12.05 20.04
CA VAL A 354 0.09 13.32 20.48
C VAL A 354 -0.46 14.10 19.28
N GLN A 355 0.28 14.19 18.17
CA GLN A 355 -0.18 14.86 16.96
C GLN A 355 -1.41 14.15 16.35
N LEU A 356 -1.42 12.82 16.30
CA LEU A 356 -2.59 12.04 15.88
C LEU A 356 -3.80 12.28 16.80
N CYS A 357 -3.58 12.33 18.11
CA CYS A 357 -4.63 12.57 19.11
C CYS A 357 -5.22 13.99 19.00
N LEU A 358 -4.36 15.00 18.89
CA LEU A 358 -4.76 16.40 18.81
C LEU A 358 -5.50 16.71 17.50
N HIS A 359 -5.09 16.09 16.39
CA HIS A 359 -5.68 16.39 15.08
C HIS A 359 -7.00 15.68 14.82
N HIS A 360 -7.23 14.49 15.42
CA HIS A 360 -8.38 13.64 15.10
C HIS A 360 -9.33 13.36 16.27
N ALA A 361 -9.13 14.02 17.42
CA ALA A 361 -9.98 13.88 18.61
C ALA A 361 -10.29 12.42 18.97
N LEU A 362 -9.25 11.56 18.92
CA LEU A 362 -9.40 10.11 19.06
C LEU A 362 -9.92 9.72 20.45
N PRO A 363 -10.74 8.65 20.57
CA PRO A 363 -11.20 8.16 21.85
C PRO A 363 -10.03 7.61 22.67
N SER A 364 -10.16 7.64 24.00
CA SER A 364 -9.10 7.23 24.94
C SER A 364 -8.51 5.86 24.62
N ASP A 365 -9.33 4.92 24.15
CA ASP A 365 -8.89 3.54 23.86
C ASP A 365 -8.06 3.47 22.57
N ALA A 366 -8.39 4.27 21.55
CA ALA A 366 -7.57 4.43 20.36
C ALA A 366 -6.22 5.09 20.71
N ILE A 367 -6.23 6.11 21.57
CA ILE A 367 -5.01 6.73 22.09
C ILE A 367 -4.16 5.71 22.84
N CYS A 368 -4.77 4.93 23.73
CA CYS A 368 -4.09 3.88 24.49
C CYS A 368 -3.52 2.81 23.57
N ASN A 369 -4.24 2.39 22.53
CA ASN A 369 -3.76 1.43 21.54
C ASN A 369 -2.58 2.00 20.74
N ILE A 370 -2.69 3.24 20.25
CA ILE A 370 -1.60 3.92 19.55
C ILE A 370 -0.37 3.97 20.46
N LEU A 371 -0.49 4.52 21.67
CA LEU A 371 0.60 4.65 22.64
C LEU A 371 1.20 3.31 23.04
N ARG A 372 0.36 2.33 23.42
CA ARG A 372 0.79 0.99 23.84
C ARG A 372 1.62 0.34 22.74
N TYR A 373 1.24 0.46 21.48
CA TYR A 373 1.93 -0.24 20.40
C TYR A 373 3.07 0.54 19.75
N THR A 374 3.03 1.87 19.75
CA THR A 374 4.22 2.66 19.38
C THR A 374 5.31 2.46 20.44
N CYS A 375 4.94 2.47 21.72
CA CYS A 375 5.91 2.29 22.80
C CYS A 375 6.40 0.84 22.91
N ALA A 376 5.52 -0.18 22.88
CA ALA A 376 5.90 -1.59 23.13
C ALA A 376 6.98 -2.15 22.18
N TYR A 377 7.07 -1.67 20.93
CA TYR A 377 8.06 -2.17 19.97
C TYR A 377 9.52 -1.79 20.29
N GLU A 378 9.77 -0.93 21.27
CA GLU A 378 11.13 -0.63 21.77
C GLU A 378 11.47 -1.37 23.09
N PHE A 379 10.51 -2.07 23.73
CA PHE A 379 10.70 -2.68 25.06
C PHE A 379 11.11 -4.16 25.06
N GLU A 380 11.23 -4.83 23.91
CA GLU A 380 11.68 -6.25 23.81
C GLU A 380 13.17 -6.47 24.20
N GLY A 381 13.83 -5.48 24.81
CA GLY A 381 15.22 -5.58 25.29
C GLY A 381 15.52 -4.88 26.62
N LEU A 382 14.51 -4.42 27.37
CA LEU A 382 14.73 -3.67 28.63
C LEU A 382 14.34 -4.48 29.88
N PRO A 383 15.12 -4.41 30.97
CA PRO A 383 14.82 -5.15 32.19
C PRO A 383 13.57 -4.60 32.92
N PRO A 384 12.84 -5.45 33.68
CA PRO A 384 11.51 -5.14 34.23
C PRO A 384 11.44 -3.94 35.18
N TRP A 385 12.55 -3.52 35.79
CA TRP A 385 12.57 -2.44 36.78
C TRP A 385 12.53 -1.03 36.17
N GLU A 386 12.77 -0.86 34.87
CA GLU A 386 12.61 0.44 34.18
C GLU A 386 11.14 0.75 33.82
N TRP A 387 10.20 -0.15 34.16
CA TRP A 387 8.77 0.01 33.84
C TRP A 387 8.04 0.94 34.83
N GLY A 388 8.67 1.27 35.97
CA GLY A 388 8.03 1.92 37.11
C GLY A 388 7.80 3.43 37.01
N TRP A 389 8.45 4.14 36.09
CA TRP A 389 8.35 5.59 35.95
C TRP A 389 8.16 5.97 34.49
N HIS A 390 6.98 5.70 33.91
CA HIS A 390 6.70 6.06 32.53
C HIS A 390 5.47 6.99 32.38
N PRO A 391 5.59 8.15 31.70
CA PRO A 391 4.49 9.11 31.52
C PRO A 391 3.26 8.53 30.80
N CYS A 392 3.38 7.38 30.13
CA CYS A 392 2.26 6.64 29.53
C CYS A 392 1.30 6.05 30.59
N LEU A 393 1.80 5.69 31.78
CA LEU A 393 0.96 5.31 32.93
C LEU A 393 0.28 6.55 33.55
N GLY A 394 0.95 7.70 33.53
CA GLY A 394 0.36 8.99 33.92
C GLY A 394 -0.76 9.43 32.98
N TYR A 395 -0.60 9.26 31.67
CA TYR A 395 -1.61 9.65 30.67
C TYR A 395 -2.83 8.72 30.66
N THR A 396 -2.62 7.42 30.87
CA THR A 396 -3.72 6.44 31.05
C THR A 396 -4.47 6.65 32.36
N ALA A 397 -3.76 7.00 33.44
CA ALA A 397 -4.38 7.42 34.71
C ALA A 397 -5.13 8.76 34.58
N TRP A 398 -4.59 9.72 33.83
CA TRP A 398 -5.23 11.01 33.54
C TRP A 398 -6.50 10.84 32.68
N ALA A 399 -6.44 10.02 31.63
CA ALA A 399 -7.61 9.70 30.78
C ALA A 399 -8.71 8.98 31.56
N ARG A 400 -8.36 8.03 32.45
CA ARG A 400 -9.32 7.37 33.36
C ARG A 400 -9.94 8.34 34.37
N ARG A 401 -9.17 9.28 34.92
CA ARG A 401 -9.72 10.32 35.83
C ARG A 401 -10.75 11.22 35.16
N ARG A 402 -10.61 11.48 33.86
CA ARG A 402 -11.57 12.28 33.07
C ARG A 402 -12.86 11.51 32.71
N GLN A 403 -12.83 10.19 32.67
CA GLN A 403 -14.04 9.37 32.49
C GLN A 403 -14.84 9.22 33.79
N LEU A 404 -14.18 9.14 34.95
CA LEU A 404 -14.83 8.98 36.26
C LEU A 404 -15.41 10.30 36.80
N HIS A 405 -14.88 11.43 36.36
CA HIS A 405 -15.39 12.75 36.71
C HIS A 405 -15.67 13.49 35.40
N GLY A 406 -16.94 13.54 34.99
CA GLY A 406 -17.39 14.35 33.85
C GLY A 406 -16.91 15.81 33.96
N PRO A 407 -17.10 16.63 32.90
CA PRO A 407 -16.53 17.97 32.84
C PRO A 407 -16.97 18.80 34.06
N ARG A 408 -16.05 19.04 35.00
CA ARG A 408 -16.26 20.02 36.06
C ARG A 408 -16.25 21.39 35.41
N ALA A 409 -17.32 22.15 35.62
CA ALA A 409 -17.40 23.56 35.27
C ALA A 409 -16.18 24.32 35.84
N PRO A 410 -15.67 25.33 35.13
CA PRO A 410 -14.54 26.11 35.62
C PRO A 410 -14.92 26.83 36.91
N HIS A 411 -14.21 26.55 38.00
CA HIS A 411 -14.30 27.32 39.23
C HIS A 411 -13.74 28.72 38.96
N ALA A 412 -14.55 29.73 39.26
CA ALA A 412 -14.27 31.15 39.07
C ALA A 412 -13.23 31.75 40.04
N ALA A 413 -12.10 31.09 40.28
CA ALA A 413 -11.15 31.49 41.34
C ALA A 413 -9.68 31.63 40.92
N GLU A 414 -9.33 31.61 39.64
CA GLU A 414 -7.95 31.85 39.16
C GLU A 414 -7.88 33.02 38.18
N ALA A 415 -8.50 34.14 38.56
CA ALA A 415 -8.32 35.45 37.92
C ALA A 415 -7.67 36.48 38.88
N ALA A 416 -6.98 36.02 39.93
CA ALA A 416 -6.31 36.88 40.90
C ALA A 416 -5.09 36.20 41.54
N ALA A 417 -4.05 35.98 40.74
CA ALA A 417 -2.63 35.88 41.10
C ALA A 417 -1.84 35.80 39.78
#